data_AF-A0A7S1WP18-F1
#
_entry.id   AF-A0A7S1WP18-F1
#
_cell.length_a   1.000
_cell.length_b   1.000
_cell.length_c   1.000
_cell.angle_alpha   90.00
_cell.angle_beta   90.00
_cell.angle_gamma   90.00
#
_symmetry.space_group_name_H-M   'P 1'
#
loop_
_entity.id
_entity.type
_entity.pdbx_description
1 polymer ?
#
loop_
_entity_poly.entity_id
_entity_poly.type
_entity_poly.pdbx_seq_one_letter_code
_entity_poly.pdbx_strand_id
1 'polypeptide(L)'
;AHALADACLAEPLDLEAMAQRGRAPLGGGCPYYGSRRAVREADVLLVPYASLVNAETRAKLGIRPHGNVLIFDEAHNLLEAIGDANSVTITAIQAKTTVDALDAYAAHYERRLSPGNAVRLRQVRQFCARLHR
;
A
#
# COMPACT_ATOMS: atom_id res chain seq x y z
N ALA A 1 21.31 -6.08 -1.53
CA ALA A 1 19.94 -6.64 -1.68
C ALA A 1 19.94 -8.17 -1.61
N HIS A 2 20.73 -8.89 -2.43
CA HIS A 2 20.92 -10.35 -2.31
C HIS A 2 21.28 -10.76 -0.87
N ALA A 3 22.38 -10.21 -0.34
CA ALA A 3 22.86 -10.53 1.01
C ALA A 3 21.82 -10.33 2.14
N LEU A 4 20.93 -9.33 2.02
CA LEU A 4 19.86 -9.13 3.02
C LEU A 4 18.71 -10.11 2.85
N ALA A 5 18.39 -10.52 1.62
CA ALA A 5 17.41 -11.56 1.39
C ALA A 5 17.90 -12.90 1.94
N ASP A 6 19.16 -13.24 1.68
CA ASP A 6 19.79 -14.46 2.22
C ASP A 6 19.80 -14.44 3.76
N ALA A 7 20.09 -13.29 4.36
CA ALA A 7 20.02 -13.12 5.81
C ALA A 7 18.61 -13.32 6.39
N CYS A 8 17.55 -12.83 5.71
CA CYS A 8 16.16 -13.09 6.11
C CYS A 8 15.80 -14.58 6.08
N LEU A 9 16.39 -15.34 5.16
CA LEU A 9 16.11 -16.76 4.97
C LEU A 9 16.93 -17.64 5.91
N ALA A 10 18.11 -17.19 6.31
CA ALA A 10 19.03 -17.95 7.15
C ALA A 10 18.76 -17.79 8.66
N GLU A 11 18.23 -16.63 9.09
CA GLU A 11 18.14 -16.27 10.50
C GLU A 11 16.80 -15.57 10.80
N PRO A 12 16.20 -15.78 11.98
CA PRO A 12 15.01 -15.05 12.39
C PRO A 12 15.41 -13.61 12.79
N LEU A 13 15.35 -12.70 11.82
CA LEU A 13 15.64 -11.28 12.01
C LEU A 13 14.34 -10.50 12.19
N ASP A 14 14.24 -9.74 13.28
CA ASP A 14 13.19 -8.75 13.47
C ASP A 14 13.46 -7.47 12.65
N LEU A 15 12.55 -6.50 12.74
CA LEU A 15 12.64 -5.25 11.99
C LEU A 15 13.88 -4.44 12.38
N GLU A 16 14.21 -4.41 13.66
CA GLU A 16 15.35 -3.69 14.23
C GLU A 16 16.68 -4.29 13.76
N ALA A 17 16.83 -5.61 13.83
CA ALA A 17 18.00 -6.34 13.36
C ALA A 17 18.18 -6.17 11.85
N MET A 18 17.08 -6.27 11.08
CA MET A 18 17.08 -6.00 9.65
C MET A 18 17.51 -4.58 9.32
N ALA A 19 17.01 -3.58 10.09
CA ALA A 19 17.40 -2.19 9.91
C ALA A 19 18.89 -1.96 10.24
N GLN A 20 19.41 -2.62 11.28
CA GLN A 20 20.82 -2.52 11.65
C GLN A 20 21.72 -3.16 10.59
N ARG A 21 21.40 -4.38 10.12
CA ARG A 21 22.12 -5.05 9.02
C ARG A 21 22.07 -4.26 7.73
N GLY A 22 20.93 -3.62 7.43
CA GLY A 22 20.79 -2.76 6.27
C GLY A 22 21.76 -1.56 6.26
N ARG A 23 22.17 -1.08 7.43
CA ARG A 23 23.11 0.04 7.60
C ARG A 23 24.58 -0.38 7.55
N ALA A 24 24.88 -1.68 7.46
CA ALA A 24 26.26 -2.16 7.42
C ALA A 24 27.02 -1.60 6.20
N PRO A 25 28.25 -1.09 6.37
CA PRO A 25 29.01 -0.45 5.28
C PRO A 25 29.41 -1.41 4.17
N LEU A 26 29.57 -2.70 4.50
CA LEU A 26 29.83 -3.79 3.55
C LEU A 26 28.71 -4.81 3.67
N GLY A 27 28.11 -5.20 2.55
CA GLY A 27 27.02 -6.19 2.51
C GLY A 27 25.64 -5.66 2.95
N GLY A 28 25.52 -4.39 3.35
CA GLY A 28 24.25 -3.75 3.66
C GLY A 28 23.34 -3.47 2.45
N GLY A 29 22.26 -2.74 2.69
CA GLY A 29 21.26 -2.41 1.66
C GLY A 29 19.91 -2.06 2.26
N CYS A 30 18.92 -1.84 1.39
CA CYS A 30 17.57 -1.52 1.84
C CYS A 30 16.85 -2.77 2.41
N PRO A 31 16.49 -2.78 3.71
CA PRO A 31 15.80 -3.92 4.33
C PRO A 31 14.48 -4.25 3.66
N TYR A 32 13.72 -3.21 3.25
CA TYR A 32 12.44 -3.37 2.55
C TYR A 32 12.56 -4.21 1.27
N TYR A 33 13.58 -3.94 0.45
CA TYR A 33 13.79 -4.71 -0.79
C TYR A 33 14.43 -6.07 -0.52
N GLY A 34 15.22 -6.22 0.54
CA GLY A 34 15.77 -7.51 0.97
C GLY A 34 14.67 -8.47 1.40
N SER A 35 13.83 -8.07 2.36
CA SER A 35 12.74 -8.90 2.87
C SER A 35 11.71 -9.23 1.79
N ARG A 36 11.33 -8.25 0.96
CA ARG A 36 10.39 -8.48 -0.17
C ARG A 36 10.90 -9.53 -1.15
N ARG A 37 12.21 -9.68 -1.29
CA ARG A 37 12.79 -10.67 -2.19
C ARG A 37 12.88 -12.05 -1.56
N ALA A 38 13.09 -12.11 -0.24
CA ALA A 38 13.06 -13.35 0.53
C ALA A 38 11.67 -14.01 0.57
N VAL A 39 10.57 -13.24 0.43
CA VAL A 39 9.18 -13.75 0.49
C VAL A 39 8.95 -15.02 -0.35
N ARG A 40 9.59 -15.13 -1.53
CA ARG A 40 9.39 -16.26 -2.43
C ARG A 40 9.94 -17.59 -1.88
N GLU A 41 10.99 -17.53 -1.09
CA GLU A 41 11.73 -18.69 -0.59
C GLU A 41 11.54 -18.90 0.92
N ALA A 42 10.79 -18.02 1.60
CA ALA A 42 10.55 -18.10 3.02
C ALA A 42 9.60 -19.25 3.37
N ASP A 43 9.97 -20.08 4.35
CA ASP A 43 9.11 -21.13 4.90
C ASP A 43 7.99 -20.58 5.78
N VAL A 44 8.29 -19.52 6.53
CA VAL A 44 7.35 -18.83 7.43
C VAL A 44 7.37 -17.35 7.11
N LEU A 45 6.18 -16.78 6.90
CA LEU A 45 6.02 -15.37 6.62
C LEU A 45 5.12 -14.71 7.67
N LEU A 46 5.69 -13.75 8.39
CA LEU A 46 4.96 -12.90 9.33
C LEU A 46 4.47 -11.65 8.59
N VAL A 47 3.16 -11.46 8.50
CA VAL A 47 2.54 -10.32 7.80
C VAL A 47 1.38 -9.73 8.61
N PRO A 48 1.18 -8.40 8.57
CA PRO A 48 -0.03 -7.78 9.12
C PRO A 48 -1.28 -8.24 8.38
N TYR A 49 -2.44 -8.24 9.05
CA TYR A 49 -3.72 -8.56 8.43
C TYR A 49 -3.97 -7.75 7.16
N ALA A 50 -3.75 -6.43 7.23
CA ALA A 50 -3.98 -5.51 6.12
C ALA A 50 -3.25 -5.93 4.83
N SER A 51 -2.02 -6.45 4.95
CA SER A 51 -1.24 -6.94 3.82
C SER A 51 -1.77 -8.25 3.24
N LEU A 52 -2.43 -9.07 4.06
CA LEU A 52 -3.05 -10.32 3.64
C LEU A 52 -4.45 -10.10 3.05
N VAL A 53 -5.29 -9.25 3.64
CA VAL A 53 -6.70 -9.10 3.23
C VAL A 53 -6.85 -8.20 2.00
N ASN A 54 -6.01 -7.17 1.84
CA ASN A 54 -6.04 -6.31 0.65
C ASN A 54 -5.38 -7.02 -0.55
N ALA A 55 -6.17 -7.30 -1.60
CA ALA A 55 -5.72 -8.08 -2.74
C ALA A 55 -4.57 -7.44 -3.53
N GLU A 56 -4.58 -6.12 -3.68
CA GLU A 56 -3.55 -5.39 -4.41
C GLU A 56 -2.21 -5.38 -3.65
N THR A 57 -2.26 -5.10 -2.35
CA THR A 57 -1.08 -5.14 -1.46
C THR A 57 -0.50 -6.55 -1.41
N ARG A 58 -1.35 -7.56 -1.24
CA ARG A 58 -0.95 -8.97 -1.23
C ARG A 58 -0.19 -9.36 -2.50
N ALA A 59 -0.73 -8.99 -3.67
CA ALA A 59 -0.09 -9.24 -4.97
C ALA A 59 1.25 -8.51 -5.12
N LYS A 60 1.32 -7.23 -4.71
CA LYS A 60 2.57 -6.44 -4.74
C LYS A 60 3.65 -7.05 -3.84
N LEU A 61 3.28 -7.60 -2.69
CA LEU A 61 4.22 -8.24 -1.76
C LEU A 61 4.59 -9.67 -2.18
N GLY A 62 3.93 -10.26 -3.18
CA GLY A 62 4.21 -11.62 -3.62
C GLY A 62 3.68 -12.70 -2.68
N ILE A 63 2.76 -12.35 -1.78
CA ILE A 63 2.15 -13.26 -0.81
C ILE A 63 1.12 -14.14 -1.54
N ARG A 64 1.24 -15.47 -1.41
CA ARG A 64 0.37 -16.44 -2.08
C ARG A 64 -0.40 -17.28 -1.05
N PRO A 65 -1.70 -17.03 -0.82
CA PRO A 65 -2.47 -17.83 0.14
C PRO A 65 -2.71 -19.27 -0.32
N HIS A 66 -2.89 -19.47 -1.63
CA HIS A 66 -3.18 -20.79 -2.18
C HIS A 66 -1.99 -21.74 -2.01
N GLY A 67 -2.26 -22.93 -1.46
CA GLY A 67 -1.24 -23.94 -1.18
C GLY A 67 -0.47 -23.71 0.13
N ASN A 68 -0.81 -22.68 0.91
CA ASN A 68 -0.17 -22.37 2.19
C ASN A 68 -1.16 -22.48 3.35
N VAL A 69 -0.64 -22.66 4.56
CA VAL A 69 -1.42 -22.61 5.81
C VAL A 69 -1.42 -21.17 6.31
N LEU A 70 -2.62 -20.63 6.58
CA LEU A 70 -2.78 -19.31 7.18
C LEU A 70 -3.07 -19.46 8.67
N ILE A 71 -2.27 -18.81 9.49
CA ILE A 71 -2.44 -18.75 10.95
C ILE A 71 -2.78 -17.30 11.30
N PHE A 72 -3.97 -17.08 11.84
CA PHE A 72 -4.39 -15.79 12.36
C PHE A 72 -4.22 -15.79 13.87
N ASP A 73 -3.20 -15.09 14.35
CA ASP A 73 -3.02 -14.81 15.77
C ASP A 73 -3.95 -13.68 16.20
N GLU A 74 -4.58 -13.76 17.38
CA GLU A 74 -5.49 -12.73 17.91
C GLU A 74 -6.63 -12.30 16.95
N ALA A 75 -7.28 -13.26 16.28
CA ALA A 75 -8.23 -13.04 15.18
C ALA A 75 -9.52 -12.24 15.51
N HIS A 76 -9.65 -11.69 16.72
CA HIS A 76 -10.82 -10.90 17.12
C HIS A 76 -10.97 -9.61 16.28
N ASN A 77 -9.88 -9.03 15.77
CA ASN A 77 -9.89 -7.83 14.92
C ASN A 77 -9.91 -8.13 13.41
N LEU A 78 -10.01 -9.41 13.01
CA LEU A 78 -9.91 -9.78 11.59
C LEU A 78 -11.04 -9.19 10.74
N LEU A 79 -12.27 -9.19 11.27
CA LEU A 79 -13.43 -8.65 10.56
C LEU A 79 -13.33 -7.14 10.33
N GLU A 80 -12.85 -6.41 11.32
CA GLU A 80 -12.60 -4.96 11.21
C GLU A 80 -11.53 -4.70 10.14
N ALA A 81 -10.41 -5.41 10.17
CA ALA A 81 -9.36 -5.28 9.16
C ALA A 81 -9.86 -5.57 7.73
N ILE A 82 -10.76 -6.55 7.56
CA ILE A 82 -11.41 -6.82 6.27
C ILE A 82 -12.33 -5.67 5.87
N GLY A 83 -13.15 -5.17 6.80
CA GLY A 83 -14.05 -4.04 6.58
C GLY A 83 -13.29 -2.79 6.13
N ASP A 84 -12.22 -2.44 6.84
CA ASP A 84 -11.38 -1.29 6.53
C ASP A 84 -10.65 -1.45 5.18
N ALA A 85 -10.13 -2.63 4.88
CA ALA A 85 -9.41 -2.87 3.63
C ALA A 85 -10.31 -2.83 2.38
N ASN A 86 -11.63 -2.96 2.54
CA ASN A 86 -12.61 -3.00 1.45
C ASN A 86 -13.61 -1.84 1.50
N SER A 87 -13.41 -0.86 2.37
CA SER A 87 -14.26 0.32 2.48
C SER A 87 -13.44 1.60 2.34
N VAL A 88 -14.14 2.72 2.11
CA VAL A 88 -13.53 4.04 2.06
C VAL A 88 -14.48 5.06 2.63
N THR A 89 -13.95 5.97 3.44
CA THR A 89 -14.70 7.09 4.01
C THR A 89 -14.32 8.38 3.30
N ILE A 90 -15.33 9.11 2.81
CA ILE A 90 -15.17 10.43 2.20
C ILE A 90 -15.78 11.47 3.13
N THR A 91 -14.96 12.40 3.60
CA THR A 91 -15.39 13.50 4.46
C THR A 91 -15.76 14.75 3.63
N ALA A 92 -16.62 15.61 4.18
CA ALA A 92 -16.97 16.88 3.55
C ALA A 92 -15.73 17.78 3.32
N ILE A 93 -14.76 17.75 4.24
CA ILE A 93 -13.50 18.48 4.10
C ILE A 93 -12.70 17.97 2.91
N GLN A 94 -12.53 16.65 2.77
CA GLN A 94 -11.84 16.06 1.60
C GLN A 94 -12.56 16.41 0.30
N ALA A 95 -13.89 16.36 0.28
CA ALA A 95 -14.67 16.74 -0.90
C ALA A 95 -14.46 18.22 -1.29
N LYS A 96 -14.46 19.13 -0.31
CA LYS A 96 -14.16 20.55 -0.55
C LYS A 96 -12.74 20.76 -1.08
N THR A 97 -11.72 20.23 -0.40
CA THR A 97 -10.32 20.34 -0.82
C THR A 97 -10.10 19.76 -2.22
N THR A 98 -10.84 18.71 -2.57
CA THR A 98 -10.77 18.11 -3.92
C THR A 98 -11.34 19.05 -4.99
N VAL A 99 -12.41 19.79 -4.71
CA VAL A 99 -12.93 20.82 -5.65
C VAL A 99 -11.85 21.86 -5.91
N ASP A 100 -11.24 22.40 -4.85
CA ASP A 100 -10.19 23.42 -4.97
C ASP A 100 -8.98 22.89 -5.77
N ALA A 101 -8.58 21.64 -5.52
CA ALA A 101 -7.49 20.99 -6.25
C ALA A 101 -7.80 20.76 -7.74
N LEU A 102 -9.04 20.37 -8.06
CA LEU A 102 -9.49 20.17 -9.43
C LEU A 102 -9.56 21.49 -10.21
N ASP A 103 -9.98 22.57 -9.56
CA ASP A 103 -9.98 23.91 -10.16
C ASP A 103 -8.56 24.40 -10.44
N ALA A 104 -7.64 24.23 -9.49
CA ALA A 104 -6.23 24.55 -9.68
C ALA A 104 -5.61 23.72 -10.82
N TYR A 105 -5.90 22.42 -10.88
CA TYR A 105 -5.41 21.54 -11.94
C TYR A 105 -5.93 21.95 -13.32
N ALA A 106 -7.23 22.24 -13.42
CA ALA A 106 -7.86 22.65 -14.68
C ALA A 106 -7.27 23.98 -15.19
N ALA A 107 -7.06 24.96 -14.32
CA ALA A 107 -6.43 26.24 -14.67
C ALA A 107 -4.98 26.04 -15.13
N HIS A 108 -4.20 25.22 -14.42
CA HIS A 108 -2.79 24.99 -14.76
C HIS A 108 -2.61 24.30 -16.13
N TYR A 109 -3.51 23.38 -16.49
CA TYR A 109 -3.40 22.57 -17.72
C TYR A 109 -4.38 22.98 -18.82
N GLU A 110 -5.01 24.15 -18.75
CA GLU A 110 -6.08 24.59 -19.65
C GLU A 110 -5.75 24.39 -21.15
N ARG A 111 -4.53 24.76 -21.56
CA ARG A 111 -4.08 24.67 -22.97
C ARG A 111 -3.66 23.27 -23.42
N ARG A 112 -3.55 22.31 -22.49
CA ARG A 112 -3.07 20.94 -22.72
C ARG A 112 -4.14 19.89 -22.52
N LEU A 113 -5.23 20.23 -21.85
CA LEU A 113 -6.35 19.34 -21.58
C LEU A 113 -7.16 19.11 -22.86
N SER A 114 -7.30 17.84 -23.24
CA SER A 114 -8.24 17.47 -24.30
C SER A 114 -9.68 17.79 -23.85
N PRO A 115 -10.60 18.11 -24.79
CA PRO A 115 -11.98 18.40 -24.46
C PRO A 115 -12.66 17.30 -23.62
N GLY A 116 -12.37 16.03 -23.94
CA GLY A 116 -12.89 14.89 -23.18
C GLY A 116 -12.41 14.83 -21.74
N ASN A 117 -11.14 15.15 -21.48
CA ASN A 117 -10.61 15.18 -20.12
C ASN A 117 -11.14 16.40 -19.34
N ALA A 118 -11.30 17.54 -19.99
CA ALA A 118 -11.92 18.72 -19.38
C ALA A 118 -13.36 18.45 -18.94
N VAL A 119 -14.15 17.71 -19.73
CA VAL A 119 -15.50 17.26 -19.34
C VAL A 119 -15.45 16.35 -18.12
N ARG A 120 -14.58 15.33 -18.11
CA ARG A 120 -14.45 14.40 -16.97
C ARG A 120 -14.03 15.11 -15.67
N LEU A 121 -13.06 16.02 -15.74
CA LEU A 121 -12.66 16.82 -14.59
C LEU A 121 -13.82 17.64 -14.03
N ARG A 122 -14.61 18.29 -14.90
CA ARG A 122 -15.81 19.03 -14.48
C ARG A 122 -16.85 18.14 -13.82
N GLN A 123 -17.06 16.91 -14.33
CA GLN A 123 -17.99 15.96 -13.73
C GLN A 123 -17.54 15.54 -12.32
N VAL A 124 -16.26 15.18 -12.14
CA VAL A 124 -15.72 14.81 -10.81
C VAL A 124 -15.79 16.01 -9.86
N ARG A 125 -15.43 17.20 -10.33
CA ARG A 125 -15.54 18.44 -9.55
C ARG A 125 -16.99 18.68 -9.10
N GLN A 126 -17.96 18.55 -10.00
CA GLN A 126 -19.37 18.74 -9.67
C GLN A 126 -19.88 17.69 -8.68
N PHE A 127 -19.43 16.44 -8.80
CA PHE A 127 -19.72 15.39 -7.84
C PHE A 127 -19.18 15.74 -6.45
N CYS A 128 -17.89 16.09 -6.33
CA CYS A 128 -17.29 16.51 -5.06
C CYS A 128 -17.99 17.75 -4.47
N ALA A 129 -18.35 18.72 -5.31
CA ALA A 129 -19.06 19.93 -4.90
C ALA A 129 -20.49 19.67 -4.39
N ARG A 130 -21.06 18.48 -4.62
CA ARG A 130 -22.36 18.06 -4.06
C ARG A 130 -22.21 17.30 -2.75
N LEU A 131 -21.04 16.73 -2.47
CA LEU A 131 -20.78 15.95 -1.25
C LEU A 131 -20.46 16.80 -0.02
N HIS A 132 -20.18 18.09 -0.19
CA HIS A 132 -19.86 19.00 0.93
C HIS A 132 -20.82 20.20 1.05
N ARG A 133 -21.95 20.17 0.33
CA ARG A 133 -23.07 21.08 0.56
C ARG A 133 -24.00 20.46 1.58
#